data_AF-A0A2W5GW04-F1
#
_entry.id   AF-A0A2W5GW04-F1
#
_cell.length_a   1.000
_cell.length_b   1.000
_cell.length_c   1.000
_cell.angle_alpha   90.00
_cell.angle_beta   90.00
_cell.angle_gamma   90.00
#
_symmetry.space_group_name_H-M   'P 1'
#
loop_
_entity.id
_entity.type
_entity.pdbx_description
1 polymer ?
#
loop_
_entity_poly.entity_id
_entity_poly.type
_entity_poly.pdbx_seq_one_letter_code
_entity_poly.pdbx_strand_id
1 'polypeptide(L)'
;DEYLRRTVFYTDRNFTMDEFKQYMMQLSQPLPEMIALFKHLKEKHHLKLAVVNNEGRELNDYRINKFGLVDFIDFFISSCFVHIRKPDTDIFSLALDVAHAKPEEVIYIDDRAMFVHVAQRMGLNGIVHSNINDTKARLTSYGLD
;
A
#
# COMPACT_ATOMS: atom_id res chain seq x y z
N ASP A 1 11.76 15.90 8.03
CA ASP A 1 11.97 16.86 9.13
C ASP A 1 11.34 18.21 8.93
N GLU A 2 11.63 18.92 7.83
CA GLU A 2 11.09 20.26 7.60
C GLU A 2 9.55 20.32 7.63
N TYR A 3 8.89 19.32 7.05
CA TYR A 3 7.43 19.19 7.13
C TYR A 3 6.93 19.11 8.58
N LEU A 4 7.57 18.32 9.44
CA LEU A 4 7.20 18.21 10.85
C LEU A 4 7.48 19.53 11.60
N ARG A 5 8.57 20.23 11.27
CA ARG A 5 8.83 21.58 11.80
C ARG A 5 7.71 22.56 11.46
N ARG A 6 7.17 22.50 10.25
CA ARG A 6 6.10 23.41 9.81
C ARG A 6 4.70 23.02 10.31
N THR A 7 4.46 21.75 10.60
CA THR A 7 3.09 21.24 10.90
C THR A 7 2.86 20.85 12.36
N VAL A 8 3.84 20.24 13.01
CA VAL A 8 3.73 19.76 14.40
C VAL A 8 4.56 20.64 15.34
N PHE A 9 5.78 20.97 14.96
CA PHE A 9 6.76 21.73 15.76
C PHE A 9 6.87 23.20 15.34
N TYR A 10 5.79 23.78 14.80
CA TYR A 10 5.72 25.22 14.52
C TYR A 10 5.57 26.05 15.81
N THR A 11 5.30 25.37 16.93
CA THR A 11 5.21 25.88 18.28
C THR A 11 5.90 24.89 19.21
N ASP A 12 6.25 25.33 20.42
CA ASP A 12 6.92 24.49 21.40
C ASP A 12 6.07 23.28 21.78
N ARG A 13 6.74 22.13 21.90
CA ARG A 13 6.14 20.86 22.32
C ARG A 13 6.86 20.33 23.55
N ASN A 14 6.11 19.64 24.40
CA ASN A 14 6.65 18.94 25.58
C ASN A 14 7.26 17.57 25.25
N PHE A 15 7.48 17.29 23.96
CA PHE A 15 8.14 16.10 23.43
C PHE A 15 8.99 16.50 22.22
N THR A 16 9.98 15.68 21.91
CA THR A 16 10.91 15.86 20.79
C THR A 16 10.36 15.33 19.48
N MET A 17 10.97 15.74 18.36
CA MET A 17 10.64 15.21 17.04
C MET A 17 10.88 13.71 16.93
N ASP A 18 11.93 13.20 17.59
CA ASP A 18 12.26 11.78 17.57
C ASP A 18 11.26 10.95 18.38
N GLU A 19 10.85 11.43 19.57
CA GLU A 19 9.78 10.78 20.35
C GLU A 19 8.47 10.74 19.56
N PHE A 20 8.12 11.83 18.87
CA PHE A 20 6.94 11.88 18.01
C PHE A 20 7.02 10.85 16.87
N LYS A 21 8.15 10.79 16.16
CA LYS A 21 8.37 9.81 15.08
C LYS A 21 8.31 8.37 15.59
N GLN A 22 8.97 8.08 16.71
CA GLN A 22 8.97 6.75 17.31
C GLN A 22 7.55 6.33 17.72
N TYR A 23 6.79 7.25 18.33
CA TYR A 23 5.40 6.99 18.68
C TYR A 23 4.56 6.69 17.44
N MET A 24 4.68 7.49 16.37
CA MET A 24 3.99 7.25 15.10
C MET A 24 4.34 5.88 14.50
N MET A 25 5.60 5.45 14.56
CA MET A 25 6.03 4.13 14.09
C MET A 25 5.39 3.00 14.91
N GLN A 26 5.29 3.14 16.24
CA GLN A 26 4.69 2.13 17.13
C GLN A 26 3.19 1.92 16.89
N LEU A 27 2.48 2.92 16.36
CA LEU A 27 1.08 2.78 15.96
C LEU A 27 0.89 1.87 14.74
N SER A 28 1.95 1.56 13.99
CA SER A 28 1.87 0.61 12.88
C SER A 28 1.71 -0.81 13.39
N GLN A 29 0.57 -1.41 13.11
CA GLN A 29 0.30 -2.83 13.37
C GLN A 29 0.21 -3.61 12.06
N PRO A 30 0.79 -4.82 11.99
CA PRO A 30 0.62 -5.67 10.83
C PRO A 30 -0.81 -6.22 10.77
N LEU A 31 -1.21 -6.70 9.60
CA LEU A 31 -2.41 -7.52 9.42
C LEU A 31 -1.94 -8.95 9.07
N PRO A 32 -1.64 -9.82 10.06
CA PRO A 32 -0.97 -11.08 9.81
C PRO A 32 -1.73 -11.99 8.85
N GLU A 33 -3.06 -12.01 8.96
CA GLU A 33 -3.90 -12.84 8.10
C GLU A 33 -3.90 -12.35 6.63
N MET A 34 -3.82 -11.04 6.40
CA MET A 34 -3.69 -10.47 5.06
C MET A 34 -2.29 -10.74 4.48
N ILE A 35 -1.24 -10.63 5.29
CA ILE A 35 0.13 -10.98 4.87
C ILE A 35 0.20 -12.46 4.49
N ALA A 36 -0.34 -13.35 5.34
CA ALA A 36 -0.38 -14.77 5.06
C ALA A 36 -1.16 -15.10 3.79
N LEU A 37 -2.31 -14.44 3.58
CA LEU A 37 -3.11 -14.59 2.36
C LEU A 37 -2.31 -14.24 1.10
N PHE A 38 -1.66 -13.08 1.04
CA PHE A 38 -0.92 -12.69 -0.16
C PHE A 38 0.35 -13.48 -0.40
N LYS A 39 1.05 -13.92 0.66
CA LYS A 39 2.15 -14.88 0.53
C LYS A 39 1.65 -16.18 -0.13
N HIS A 40 0.55 -16.73 0.38
CA HIS A 40 -0.04 -17.96 -0.17
C HIS A 40 -0.48 -17.79 -1.65
N LEU A 41 -1.22 -16.73 -1.96
CA LEU A 41 -1.72 -16.49 -3.32
C LEU A 41 -0.57 -16.29 -4.31
N LYS A 42 0.48 -15.57 -3.91
CA LYS A 42 1.68 -15.40 -4.73
C LYS A 42 2.35 -16.73 -5.04
N GLU A 43 2.57 -17.57 -4.02
CA GLU A 43 3.22 -18.87 -4.21
C GLU A 43 2.38 -19.81 -5.08
N LYS A 44 1.08 -19.89 -4.82
CA LYS A 44 0.16 -20.81 -5.51
C LYS A 44 -0.11 -20.43 -6.97
N HIS A 45 -0.31 -19.14 -7.24
CA HIS A 45 -0.73 -18.65 -8.55
C HIS A 45 0.40 -17.91 -9.30
N HIS A 46 1.61 -17.91 -8.76
CA HIS A 46 2.79 -17.25 -9.34
C HIS A 46 2.56 -15.75 -9.63
N LEU A 47 1.86 -15.06 -8.72
CA LEU A 47 1.49 -13.65 -8.89
C LEU A 47 2.68 -12.71 -8.68
N LYS A 48 2.70 -11.63 -9.46
CA LYS A 48 3.50 -10.43 -9.14
C LYS A 48 2.69 -9.57 -8.17
N LEU A 49 3.31 -9.17 -7.06
CA LEU A 49 2.70 -8.33 -6.03
C LEU A 49 3.40 -6.98 -5.97
N ALA A 50 2.61 -5.93 -5.98
CA ALA A 50 3.07 -4.55 -5.87
C ALA A 50 2.32 -3.84 -4.74
N VAL A 51 3.01 -2.94 -4.04
CA VAL A 51 2.38 -2.02 -3.10
C VAL A 51 2.32 -0.63 -3.72
N VAL A 52 1.13 -0.07 -3.83
CA VAL A 52 0.91 1.32 -4.27
C VAL A 52 0.31 2.11 -3.11
N ASN A 53 1.09 2.97 -2.45
CA ASN A 53 0.67 3.64 -1.21
C ASN A 53 1.03 5.12 -1.12
N ASN A 54 0.24 5.84 -0.32
CA ASN A 54 0.53 7.21 0.08
C ASN A 54 1.13 7.18 1.49
N GLU A 55 2.45 7.33 1.59
CA GLU A 55 3.15 7.19 2.88
C GLU A 55 4.39 8.08 2.92
N GLY A 56 4.75 8.55 4.11
CA GLY A 56 6.01 9.24 4.35
C GLY A 56 7.21 8.28 4.35
N ARG A 57 8.37 8.73 3.87
CA ARG A 57 9.57 7.89 3.66
C ARG A 57 9.96 7.06 4.87
N GLU A 58 10.18 7.70 6.01
CA GLU A 58 10.62 7.00 7.24
C GLU A 58 9.62 5.95 7.72
N LEU A 59 8.30 6.26 7.66
CA LEU A 59 7.27 5.32 8.08
C LEU A 59 7.12 4.17 7.09
N ASN A 60 7.26 4.45 5.79
CA ASN A 60 7.24 3.45 4.74
C ASN A 60 8.41 2.45 4.92
N ASP A 61 9.63 2.96 5.06
CA ASP A 61 10.83 2.15 5.27
C ASP A 61 10.72 1.32 6.57
N TYR A 62 10.21 1.93 7.64
CA TYR A 62 9.94 1.22 8.90
C TYR A 62 8.99 0.04 8.69
N ARG A 63 7.82 0.26 8.08
CA ARG A 63 6.79 -0.79 7.89
C ARG A 63 7.29 -1.91 6.97
N ILE A 64 7.99 -1.56 5.90
CA ILE A 64 8.56 -2.53 4.95
C ILE A 64 9.52 -3.48 5.66
N ASN A 65 10.47 -2.94 6.42
CA ASN A 65 11.48 -3.73 7.13
C ASN A 65 10.89 -4.47 8.33
N LYS A 66 10.08 -3.78 9.15
CA LYS A 66 9.55 -4.33 10.40
C LYS A 66 8.62 -5.52 10.17
N PHE A 67 7.87 -5.52 9.06
CA PHE A 67 6.88 -6.56 8.76
C PHE A 67 7.34 -7.54 7.67
N GLY A 68 8.60 -7.50 7.25
CA GLY A 68 9.14 -8.43 6.25
C GLY A 68 8.41 -8.36 4.90
N LEU A 69 8.01 -7.15 4.48
CA LEU A 69 7.23 -7.00 3.24
C LEU A 69 8.08 -7.27 2.00
N VAL A 70 9.40 -7.03 2.08
CA VAL A 70 10.36 -7.32 1.01
C VAL A 70 10.46 -8.80 0.67
N ASP A 71 10.03 -9.69 1.57
CA ASP A 71 10.15 -11.14 1.38
C ASP A 71 9.21 -11.65 0.29
N PHE A 72 8.14 -10.92 -0.03
CA PHE A 72 7.10 -11.39 -0.95
C PHE A 72 6.53 -10.30 -1.88
N ILE A 73 6.74 -9.01 -1.59
CA ILE A 73 6.37 -7.93 -2.51
C ILE A 73 7.50 -7.70 -3.51
N ASP A 74 7.18 -7.69 -4.81
CA ASP A 74 8.18 -7.56 -5.88
C ASP A 74 8.67 -6.12 -6.03
N PHE A 75 7.79 -5.14 -5.83
CA PHE A 75 8.16 -3.73 -5.90
C PHE A 75 7.16 -2.83 -5.16
N PHE A 76 7.63 -1.63 -4.79
CA PHE A 76 6.88 -0.64 -4.04
C PHE A 76 6.82 0.68 -4.83
N ILE A 77 5.60 1.15 -5.12
CA ILE A 77 5.31 2.46 -5.68
C ILE A 77 4.75 3.33 -4.55
N SER A 78 5.66 3.86 -3.73
CA SER A 78 5.32 4.69 -2.58
C SER A 78 5.42 6.17 -2.91
N SER A 79 4.43 6.97 -2.53
CA SER A 79 4.36 8.40 -2.89
C SER A 79 5.57 9.22 -2.47
N CYS A 80 6.25 8.82 -1.39
CA CYS A 80 7.48 9.47 -0.92
C CYS A 80 8.72 9.19 -1.80
N PHE A 81 8.66 8.17 -2.67
CA PHE A 81 9.72 7.81 -3.60
C PHE A 81 9.47 8.40 -4.99
N VAL A 82 8.22 8.35 -5.45
CA VAL A 82 7.84 8.74 -6.81
C VAL A 82 7.26 10.14 -6.90
N HIS A 83 7.01 10.80 -5.75
CA HIS A 83 6.48 12.17 -5.65
C HIS A 83 5.09 12.41 -6.27
N ILE A 84 4.41 11.32 -6.65
CA ILE A 84 3.02 11.27 -7.11
C ILE A 84 2.23 10.46 -6.07
N ARG A 85 0.95 10.76 -5.87
CA ARG A 85 0.12 10.12 -4.85
C ARG A 85 -1.28 9.79 -5.37
N LYS A 86 -1.88 8.74 -4.83
CA LYS A 86 -3.32 8.46 -5.02
C LYS A 86 -4.15 9.65 -4.55
N PRO A 87 -5.23 10.04 -5.24
CA PRO A 87 -5.88 9.35 -6.36
C PRO A 87 -5.41 9.77 -7.75
N ASP A 88 -4.26 10.46 -7.88
CA ASP A 88 -3.73 10.81 -9.20
C ASP A 88 -3.53 9.53 -10.03
N THR A 89 -4.05 9.51 -11.25
CA THR A 89 -3.99 8.34 -12.15
C THR A 89 -2.54 7.96 -12.48
N ASP A 90 -1.62 8.92 -12.45
CA ASP A 90 -0.23 8.71 -12.84
C ASP A 90 0.49 7.69 -11.95
N ILE A 91 0.10 7.55 -10.67
CA ILE A 91 0.69 6.53 -9.78
C ILE A 91 0.26 5.11 -10.17
N PHE A 92 -0.97 4.96 -10.69
CA PHE A 92 -1.48 3.68 -11.16
C PHE A 92 -0.86 3.32 -12.51
N SER A 93 -0.75 4.30 -13.42
CA SER A 93 -0.04 4.13 -14.70
C SER A 93 1.40 3.70 -14.46
N LEU A 94 2.12 4.37 -13.55
CA LEU A 94 3.48 4.00 -13.18
C LEU A 94 3.57 2.56 -12.65
N ALA A 95 2.62 2.14 -11.80
CA ALA A 95 2.59 0.77 -11.29
C ALA A 95 2.36 -0.26 -12.40
N LEU A 96 1.48 0.02 -13.36
CA LEU A 96 1.22 -0.82 -14.53
C LEU A 96 2.44 -0.91 -15.45
N ASP A 97 3.10 0.22 -15.72
CA ASP A 97 4.28 0.29 -16.58
C ASP A 97 5.45 -0.50 -15.97
N VAL A 98 5.71 -0.35 -14.67
CA VAL A 98 6.72 -1.15 -13.94
C VAL A 98 6.32 -2.63 -13.87
N ALA A 99 5.01 -2.91 -13.80
CA ALA A 99 4.51 -4.27 -13.83
C ALA A 99 4.68 -4.92 -15.22
N HIS A 100 4.71 -4.11 -16.29
CA HIS A 100 4.46 -4.52 -17.68
C HIS A 100 3.13 -5.29 -17.82
N ALA A 101 2.10 -4.86 -17.11
CA ALA A 101 0.80 -5.53 -17.07
C ALA A 101 -0.29 -4.67 -17.70
N LYS A 102 -1.28 -5.32 -18.34
CA LYS A 102 -2.47 -4.61 -18.80
C LYS A 102 -3.44 -4.38 -17.63
N PRO A 103 -4.23 -3.29 -17.62
CA PRO A 103 -5.17 -3.02 -16.54
C PRO A 103 -6.10 -4.21 -16.22
N GLU A 104 -6.63 -4.88 -17.24
CA GLU A 104 -7.56 -6.01 -17.10
C GLU A 104 -6.93 -7.27 -16.48
N GLU A 105 -5.60 -7.35 -16.44
CA GLU A 105 -4.83 -8.46 -15.82
C GLU A 105 -4.49 -8.18 -14.36
N VAL A 106 -4.81 -6.97 -13.84
CA VAL A 106 -4.42 -6.52 -12.50
C VAL A 106 -5.64 -6.39 -11.60
N ILE A 107 -5.49 -6.92 -10.38
CA ILE A 107 -6.45 -6.70 -9.28
C ILE A 107 -5.87 -5.65 -8.33
N TYR A 108 -6.54 -4.52 -8.21
CA TYR A 108 -6.20 -3.44 -7.28
C TYR A 108 -7.05 -3.52 -6.01
N ILE A 109 -6.40 -3.49 -4.85
CA ILE A 109 -7.04 -3.67 -3.55
C ILE A 109 -6.71 -2.48 -2.64
N ASP A 110 -7.73 -1.83 -2.10
CA ASP A 110 -7.57 -0.67 -1.22
C ASP A 110 -8.78 -0.53 -0.28
N ASP A 111 -8.58 0.00 0.92
CA ASP A 111 -9.65 0.24 1.89
C ASP A 111 -10.51 1.46 1.53
N ARG A 112 -9.99 2.36 0.69
CA ARG A 112 -10.70 3.56 0.25
C ARG A 112 -11.38 3.31 -1.08
N ALA A 113 -12.72 3.21 -1.05
CA ALA A 113 -13.56 3.03 -2.24
C ALA A 113 -13.26 4.02 -3.37
N MET A 114 -12.90 5.27 -3.03
CA MET A 114 -12.53 6.29 -4.02
C MET A 114 -11.29 5.91 -4.85
N PHE A 115 -10.26 5.31 -4.23
CA PHE A 115 -9.06 4.86 -4.94
C PHE A 115 -9.36 3.66 -5.83
N VAL A 116 -10.18 2.74 -5.34
CA VAL A 116 -10.64 1.58 -6.11
C VAL A 116 -11.44 2.01 -7.33
N HIS A 117 -12.34 2.99 -7.18
CA HIS A 117 -13.13 3.52 -8.29
C HIS A 117 -12.27 4.20 -9.37
N VAL A 118 -11.24 4.93 -8.98
CA VAL A 118 -10.28 5.51 -9.93
C VAL A 118 -9.54 4.41 -10.69
N ALA A 119 -9.04 3.39 -10.00
CA ALA A 119 -8.40 2.25 -10.64
C ALA A 119 -9.35 1.53 -11.62
N GLN A 120 -10.62 1.34 -11.25
CA GLN A 120 -11.63 0.74 -12.12
C GLN A 120 -11.90 1.58 -13.38
N ARG A 121 -11.90 2.91 -13.28
CA ARG A 121 -12.02 3.80 -14.45
C ARG A 121 -10.84 3.68 -15.42
N MET A 122 -9.69 3.22 -14.93
CA MET A 122 -8.51 2.92 -15.74
C MET A 122 -8.53 1.49 -16.31
N GLY A 123 -9.57 0.70 -16.02
CA GLY A 123 -9.71 -0.67 -16.50
C GLY A 123 -9.21 -1.76 -15.54
N LEU A 124 -8.74 -1.39 -14.34
CA LEU A 124 -8.29 -2.39 -13.35
C LEU A 124 -9.47 -3.10 -12.69
N ASN A 125 -9.25 -4.36 -12.30
CA ASN A 125 -10.18 -5.07 -11.43
C ASN A 125 -10.07 -4.55 -10.00
N GLY A 126 -11.04 -3.75 -9.54
CA GLY A 126 -10.97 -3.11 -8.22
C GLY A 126 -11.68 -3.88 -7.11
N ILE A 127 -11.00 -4.10 -5.98
CA ILE A 127 -11.56 -4.62 -4.73
C ILE A 127 -11.47 -3.58 -3.60
N VAL A 128 -12.62 -3.22 -3.02
CA VAL A 128 -12.66 -2.43 -1.78
C VAL A 128 -12.47 -3.37 -0.60
N HIS A 129 -11.39 -3.19 0.15
CA HIS A 129 -11.10 -3.98 1.34
C HIS A 129 -11.92 -3.46 2.53
N SER A 130 -12.84 -4.29 3.03
CA SER A 130 -13.61 -4.08 4.26
C SER A 130 -13.12 -4.99 5.39
N ASN A 131 -12.97 -6.27 5.08
CA ASN A 131 -12.43 -7.31 5.95
C ASN A 131 -11.82 -8.44 5.09
N ILE A 132 -11.11 -9.35 5.75
CA ILE A 132 -10.41 -10.44 5.08
C ILE A 132 -11.35 -11.44 4.39
N ASN A 133 -12.51 -11.75 4.96
CA ASN A 133 -13.43 -12.74 4.41
C ASN A 133 -14.04 -12.24 3.10
N ASP A 134 -14.46 -10.97 3.06
CA ASP A 134 -14.97 -10.33 1.85
C ASP A 134 -13.87 -10.26 0.77
N THR A 135 -12.64 -9.93 1.17
CA THR A 135 -11.50 -9.85 0.25
C THR A 135 -11.20 -11.22 -0.35
N LYS A 136 -11.17 -12.28 0.46
CA LYS A 136 -10.98 -13.66 0.00
C LYS A 136 -12.09 -14.07 -0.97
N ALA A 137 -13.35 -13.88 -0.60
CA ALA A 137 -14.48 -14.24 -1.46
C ALA A 137 -14.42 -13.55 -2.83
N ARG A 138 -14.03 -12.28 -2.86
CA ARG A 138 -13.85 -11.55 -4.11
C ARG A 138 -12.64 -12.04 -4.90
N LEU A 139 -11.51 -12.32 -4.28
CA LEU A 139 -10.35 -12.92 -4.94
C LEU A 139 -10.69 -14.28 -5.55
N THR A 140 -11.45 -15.13 -4.84
CA THR A 140 -11.92 -16.42 -5.35
C THR A 140 -12.80 -16.27 -6.60
N SER A 141 -13.60 -15.20 -6.71
CA SER A 141 -14.36 -14.92 -7.94
C SER A 141 -13.49 -14.62 -9.17
N TYR A 142 -12.22 -14.27 -8.98
CA TYR A 142 -11.21 -14.15 -10.02
C TYR A 142 -10.36 -15.42 -10.21
N GLY A 143 -10.74 -16.54 -9.56
CA GLY A 143 -9.98 -17.79 -9.58
C GLY A 143 -8.76 -17.80 -8.65
N LEU A 144 -8.67 -16.84 -7.72
CA LEU A 144 -7.58 -16.75 -6.75
C LEU A 144 -8.06 -17.25 -5.38
N ASP A 145 -7.90 -18.55 -5.14
CA ASP A 145 -8.20 -19.24 -3.88
C ASP A 145 -6.95 -19.65 -3.11
#